data_AF-A0A8S3XXT6-F1
#
_entry.id   AF-A0A8S3XXT6-F1
#
_cell.length_a   1.000
_cell.length_b   1.000
_cell.length_c   1.000
_cell.angle_alpha   90.00
_cell.angle_beta   90.00
_cell.angle_gamma   90.00
#
_symmetry.space_group_name_H-M   'P 1'
#
loop_
_entity.id
_entity.type
_entity.pdbx_description
1 polymer ?
#
loop_
_entity_poly.entity_id
_entity_poly.type
_entity_poly.pdbx_seq_one_letter_code
_entity_poly.pdbx_strand_id
1 'polypeptide(L)'
;MAKLGRNISAGEPLYCQTRPFNSSEDSIEVVAAKPLEIWWHEWDAASSTVETPLLLSCPLTDSLYNLSVVSIVTEPCEDSVNAFVLTPTKKLTEYKRTFTICVKDMNFNKNMAQNLIEWIETNKILGVDLIDVKIDEISEETQNVLLRYKDQGYVRLFHVPIKYTFERSLWQRRRDHLISYNDCLYRNLAESEYIVPLDVDEILLPKIAFNLSELLRRLRKFGWNPKEYSAILVQNVFFFDFMQGVHKYKFFKNGSNKSKIYVKRDNVRINEAIKIDVEKIELEDDSNSLSMTDLDNLDKENLNNYGIKCSKGKFLFPNYHKILFVQR
;
A
#
# COMPACT_ATOMS: atom_id res chain seq x y z
N MET A 1 -7.83 -14.93 -14.89
CA MET A 1 -9.17 -14.33 -14.88
C MET A 1 -9.33 -13.56 -13.58
N ALA A 2 -9.04 -12.27 -13.58
CA ALA A 2 -9.29 -11.39 -12.43
C ALA A 2 -10.55 -10.58 -12.71
N LYS A 3 -11.60 -10.78 -11.91
CA LYS A 3 -12.71 -9.81 -11.85
C LYS A 3 -12.21 -8.62 -11.03
N LEU A 4 -12.45 -7.41 -11.54
CA LEU A 4 -12.23 -6.15 -10.83
C LEU A 4 -13.00 -6.18 -9.50
N GLY A 5 -12.45 -5.55 -8.46
CA GLY A 5 -13.18 -5.23 -7.24
C GLY A 5 -14.56 -4.62 -7.54
N ARG A 6 -15.52 -4.81 -6.64
CA ARG A 6 -16.88 -4.33 -6.86
C ARG A 6 -16.89 -2.80 -6.81
N ASN A 7 -17.56 -2.17 -7.77
CA ASN A 7 -18.01 -0.80 -7.59
C ASN A 7 -19.09 -0.85 -6.51
N ILE A 8 -18.80 -0.32 -5.33
CA ILE A 8 -19.77 -0.23 -4.25
C ILE A 8 -20.42 1.15 -4.36
N SER A 9 -21.76 1.23 -4.23
CA SER A 9 -22.36 2.51 -3.87
C SER A 9 -21.98 2.73 -2.42
N ALA A 10 -21.08 3.68 -2.14
CA ALA A 10 -20.92 4.14 -0.76
C ALA A 10 -22.30 4.49 -0.19
N GLY A 11 -22.51 4.26 1.11
CA GLY A 11 -23.81 4.52 1.76
C GLY A 11 -24.30 5.95 1.52
N GLU A 12 -23.36 6.86 1.27
CA GLU A 12 -23.55 8.24 0.85
C GLU A 12 -22.61 8.55 -0.34
N PRO A 13 -23.01 9.42 -1.28
CA PRO A 13 -22.13 9.86 -2.36
C PRO A 13 -20.91 10.60 -1.80
N LEU A 14 -19.76 10.42 -2.44
CA LEU A 14 -18.52 11.12 -2.08
C LEU A 14 -18.04 11.95 -3.27
N TYR A 15 -17.46 13.10 -2.98
CA TYR A 15 -16.91 14.01 -3.97
C TYR A 15 -15.49 14.40 -3.59
N CYS A 16 -14.59 14.44 -4.56
CA CYS A 16 -13.28 15.07 -4.42
C CYS A 16 -13.37 16.52 -4.84
N GLN A 17 -12.87 17.41 -3.99
CA GLN A 17 -12.71 18.83 -4.29
C GLN A 17 -11.22 19.14 -4.47
N THR A 18 -10.83 19.76 -5.58
CA THR A 18 -9.44 20.16 -5.83
C THR A 18 -9.36 21.69 -5.88
N ARG A 19 -8.46 22.26 -5.07
CA ARG A 19 -8.22 23.71 -4.95
C ARG A 19 -6.76 24.02 -5.28
N PRO A 20 -6.44 24.86 -6.27
CA PRO A 20 -5.07 25.31 -6.47
C PRO A 20 -4.61 26.18 -5.28
N PHE A 21 -3.37 25.98 -4.82
CA PHE A 21 -2.87 26.64 -3.60
C PHE A 21 -2.67 28.15 -3.75
N ASN A 22 -2.40 28.64 -4.97
CA ASN A 22 -2.03 30.03 -5.27
C ASN A 22 -2.92 30.70 -6.34
N SER A 23 -4.10 30.16 -6.64
CA SER A 23 -4.99 30.83 -7.59
C SER A 23 -5.71 31.99 -6.93
N SER A 24 -5.67 33.17 -7.57
CA SER A 24 -6.58 34.29 -7.26
C SER A 24 -8.05 33.97 -7.61
N GLU A 25 -8.27 32.81 -8.23
CA GLU A 25 -9.57 32.22 -8.51
C GLU A 25 -9.91 31.23 -7.39
N ASP A 26 -11.04 31.45 -6.71
CA ASP A 26 -11.69 30.50 -5.79
C ASP A 26 -12.32 29.31 -6.54
N SER A 27 -11.79 28.95 -7.70
CA SER A 27 -12.35 27.88 -8.52
C SER A 27 -12.01 26.53 -7.89
N ILE A 28 -12.98 25.97 -7.18
CA ILE A 28 -12.91 24.62 -6.63
C ILE A 28 -13.39 23.66 -7.72
N GLU A 29 -12.57 22.72 -8.13
CA GLU A 29 -13.00 21.64 -9.01
C GLU A 29 -13.62 20.52 -8.19
N VAL A 30 -14.89 20.18 -8.43
CA VAL A 30 -15.57 19.09 -7.74
C VAL A 30 -15.89 17.95 -8.70
N VAL A 31 -15.39 16.76 -8.38
CA VAL A 31 -15.61 15.54 -9.16
C VAL A 31 -16.19 14.44 -8.26
N ALA A 32 -17.15 13.68 -8.80
CA ALA A 32 -17.69 12.54 -8.07
C ALA A 32 -16.59 11.50 -7.85
N ALA A 33 -16.38 11.11 -6.60
CA ALA A 33 -15.44 10.06 -6.27
C ALA A 33 -16.03 8.71 -6.67
N LYS A 34 -15.21 7.89 -7.32
CA LYS A 34 -15.57 6.52 -7.65
C LYS A 34 -14.95 5.56 -6.63
N PRO A 35 -15.74 5.07 -5.65
CA PRO A 35 -15.26 4.08 -4.70
C PRO A 35 -15.07 2.70 -5.35
N LEU A 36 -13.92 2.10 -5.08
CA LEU A 36 -13.57 0.74 -5.47
C LEU A 36 -13.23 -0.06 -4.22
N GLU A 37 -13.92 -1.17 -4.02
CA GLU A 37 -13.57 -2.14 -2.98
C GLU A 37 -12.21 -2.77 -3.29
N ILE A 38 -11.26 -2.61 -2.38
CA ILE A 38 -9.95 -3.25 -2.46
C ILE A 38 -9.92 -4.53 -1.61
N TRP A 39 -10.91 -5.40 -1.83
CA TRP A 39 -10.99 -6.72 -1.19
C TRP A 39 -11.70 -7.73 -2.09
N TRP A 40 -11.34 -9.01 -1.96
CA TRP A 40 -12.04 -10.10 -2.63
C TRP A 40 -12.99 -10.77 -1.64
N HIS A 41 -14.29 -10.47 -1.75
CA HIS A 41 -15.34 -10.91 -0.82
C HIS A 41 -15.42 -12.44 -0.64
N GLU A 42 -14.98 -13.21 -1.63
CA GLU A 42 -14.93 -14.66 -1.55
C GLU A 42 -13.89 -15.18 -0.54
N TRP A 43 -12.92 -14.36 -0.12
CA TRP A 43 -11.96 -14.74 0.92
C TRP A 43 -12.58 -14.92 2.30
N ASP A 44 -13.69 -14.25 2.59
CA ASP A 44 -14.32 -14.22 3.90
C ASP A 44 -15.84 -14.05 3.83
N ALA A 45 -16.47 -14.70 2.84
CA ALA A 45 -17.91 -14.59 2.54
C ALA A 45 -18.86 -14.87 3.73
N ALA A 46 -18.38 -15.45 4.82
CA ALA A 46 -19.16 -15.73 6.03
C ALA A 46 -19.19 -14.55 7.04
N SER A 47 -18.42 -13.49 6.81
CA SER A 47 -18.37 -12.32 7.70
C SER A 47 -19.48 -11.33 7.39
N SER A 48 -20.36 -11.04 8.36
CA SER A 48 -21.53 -10.17 8.18
C SER A 48 -21.30 -8.69 8.50
N THR A 49 -20.28 -8.37 9.29
CA THR A 49 -19.90 -7.00 9.69
C THR A 49 -18.41 -6.82 9.48
N VAL A 50 -18.03 -6.12 8.41
CA VAL A 50 -16.63 -5.96 8.00
C VAL A 50 -16.34 -4.51 7.68
N GLU A 51 -15.24 -3.98 8.22
CA GLU A 51 -14.71 -2.70 7.79
C GLU A 51 -13.98 -2.96 6.46
N THR A 52 -14.47 -2.33 5.39
CA THR A 52 -13.97 -2.57 4.04
C THR A 52 -13.24 -1.34 3.53
N PRO A 53 -11.93 -1.42 3.28
CA PRO A 53 -11.20 -0.28 2.74
C PRO A 53 -11.62 -0.01 1.30
N LEU A 54 -11.73 1.29 0.98
CA LEU A 54 -12.12 1.77 -0.34
C LEU A 54 -10.99 2.57 -0.96
N LEU A 55 -10.72 2.30 -2.24
CA LEU A 55 -9.90 3.17 -3.08
C LEU A 55 -10.83 4.17 -3.78
N LEU A 56 -10.66 5.45 -3.49
CA LEU A 56 -11.42 6.51 -4.14
C LEU A 56 -10.67 7.00 -5.38
N SER A 57 -11.28 6.85 -6.56
CA SER A 57 -10.73 7.38 -7.80
C SER A 57 -11.46 8.68 -8.16
N CYS A 58 -10.69 9.76 -8.27
CA CYS A 58 -11.19 11.09 -8.58
C CYS A 58 -10.52 11.58 -9.87
N PRO A 59 -11.18 11.41 -11.04
CA PRO A 59 -10.61 11.82 -12.31
C PRO A 59 -10.57 13.34 -12.37
N LEU A 60 -9.38 13.89 -12.60
CA LEU A 60 -9.20 15.32 -12.83
C LEU A 60 -9.75 15.69 -14.21
N THR A 61 -10.50 16.77 -14.28
CA THR A 61 -11.05 17.33 -15.53
C THR A 61 -9.98 18.12 -16.29
N ASP A 62 -9.09 18.78 -15.56
CA ASP A 62 -7.97 19.56 -16.09
C ASP A 62 -6.64 19.06 -15.52
N SER A 63 -5.54 19.27 -16.26
CA SER A 63 -4.20 18.94 -15.76
C SER A 63 -3.80 19.87 -14.62
N LEU A 64 -3.25 19.31 -13.54
CA LEU A 64 -2.71 20.09 -12.43
C LEU A 64 -1.33 20.63 -12.81
N TYR A 65 -1.21 21.96 -12.94
CA TYR A 65 0.07 22.62 -13.21
C TYR A 65 0.73 23.21 -11.95
N ASN A 66 -0.09 23.52 -10.94
CA ASN A 66 0.33 24.15 -9.70
C ASN A 66 0.04 23.24 -8.51
N LEU A 67 0.75 23.48 -7.40
CA LEU A 67 0.44 22.89 -6.10
C LEU A 67 -1.06 23.01 -5.83
N SER A 68 -1.70 21.90 -5.50
CA SER A 68 -3.14 21.82 -5.31
C SER A 68 -3.46 21.07 -4.04
N VAL A 69 -4.61 21.34 -3.46
CA VAL A 69 -5.13 20.65 -2.28
C VAL A 69 -6.36 19.87 -2.71
N VAL A 70 -6.42 18.60 -2.35
CA VAL A 70 -7.58 17.73 -2.57
C VAL A 70 -8.24 17.43 -1.24
N SER A 71 -9.55 17.56 -1.17
CA SER A 71 -10.36 17.14 -0.04
C SER A 71 -11.47 16.21 -0.49
N ILE A 72 -12.05 15.47 0.46
CA ILE A 72 -13.17 14.55 0.22
C ILE A 72 -14.33 15.01 1.08
N VAL A 73 -15.48 15.20 0.46
CA VAL A 73 -16.72 15.70 1.07
C VAL A 73 -17.90 14.80 0.69
N THR A 74 -18.97 14.84 1.47
CA THR A 74 -20.23 14.15 1.16
C THR A 74 -21.15 15.00 0.29
N GLU A 75 -21.02 16.34 0.36
CA GLU A 75 -21.77 17.26 -0.49
C GLU A 75 -20.87 18.17 -1.35
N PRO A 76 -21.22 18.45 -2.62
CA PRO A 76 -20.42 19.31 -3.48
C PRO A 76 -20.25 20.73 -2.92
N CYS A 77 -19.05 21.29 -3.07
CA CYS A 77 -18.65 22.61 -2.55
C CYS A 77 -18.80 22.79 -1.00
N GLU A 78 -18.98 21.73 -0.21
CA GLU A 78 -18.95 21.79 1.25
C GLU A 78 -17.56 22.18 1.80
N ASP A 79 -17.54 22.82 2.97
CA ASP A 79 -16.32 23.10 3.72
C ASP A 79 -15.68 21.80 4.21
N SER A 80 -14.47 21.54 3.72
CA SER A 80 -13.76 20.31 4.03
C SER A 80 -12.89 20.45 5.28
N VAL A 81 -13.00 19.50 6.19
CA VAL A 81 -12.12 19.37 7.38
C VAL A 81 -10.85 18.55 7.11
N ASN A 82 -10.73 17.99 5.90
CA ASN A 82 -9.62 17.18 5.43
C ASN A 82 -8.94 17.84 4.24
N ALA A 83 -7.62 17.68 4.12
CA ALA A 83 -6.84 18.23 3.03
C ALA A 83 -5.64 17.33 2.74
N PHE A 84 -5.43 17.04 1.46
CA PHE A 84 -4.26 16.34 0.95
C PHE A 84 -3.59 17.19 -0.11
N VAL A 85 -2.34 17.55 0.09
CA VAL A 85 -1.60 18.40 -0.85
C VAL A 85 -1.05 17.55 -1.98
N LEU A 86 -1.51 17.83 -3.19
CA LEU A 86 -0.97 17.33 -4.44
C LEU A 86 0.09 18.28 -4.98
N THR A 87 1.32 17.78 -5.07
CA THR A 87 2.38 18.44 -5.83
C THR A 87 2.39 17.84 -7.24
N PRO A 88 2.09 18.64 -8.29
CA PRO A 88 2.16 18.15 -9.66
C PRO A 88 3.55 17.58 -9.93
N THR A 89 3.61 16.29 -10.21
CA THR A 89 4.85 15.67 -10.64
C THR A 89 5.12 16.15 -12.06
N LYS A 90 6.22 16.89 -12.27
CA LYS A 90 6.71 17.15 -13.63
C LYS A 90 6.85 15.79 -14.32
N LYS A 91 6.52 15.74 -15.62
CA LYS A 91 6.64 14.54 -16.45
C LYS A 91 7.95 13.82 -16.10
N LEU A 92 7.84 12.69 -15.39
CA LEU A 92 9.00 11.97 -14.87
C LEU A 92 9.81 11.53 -16.08
N THR A 93 10.94 12.19 -16.32
CA THR A 93 11.86 11.76 -17.37
C THR A 93 12.57 10.50 -16.94
N GLU A 94 12.81 10.34 -15.63
CA GLU A 94 13.52 9.21 -15.03
C GLU A 94 13.00 8.94 -13.60
N TYR A 95 12.98 7.66 -13.21
CA TYR A 95 12.68 7.25 -11.84
C TYR A 95 13.88 7.53 -10.93
N LYS A 96 13.63 7.88 -9.67
CA LYS A 96 14.68 8.06 -8.67
C LYS A 96 15.29 6.73 -8.24
N ARG A 97 14.51 5.64 -8.32
CA ARG A 97 14.85 4.31 -7.83
C ARG A 97 14.43 3.26 -8.84
N THR A 98 15.17 2.15 -8.88
CA THR A 98 14.81 0.99 -9.68
C THR A 98 13.80 0.13 -8.93
N PHE A 99 14.09 -0.21 -7.67
CA PHE A 99 13.26 -1.11 -6.87
C PHE A 99 12.96 -0.53 -5.49
N THR A 100 11.68 -0.56 -5.13
CA THR A 100 11.24 -0.28 -3.75
C THR A 100 10.43 -1.45 -3.23
N ILE A 101 10.75 -1.92 -2.03
CA ILE A 101 9.95 -2.91 -1.32
C ILE A 101 8.89 -2.21 -0.47
N CYS A 102 7.66 -2.70 -0.56
CA CYS A 102 6.57 -2.36 0.34
C CYS A 102 6.36 -3.49 1.34
N VAL A 103 6.64 -3.24 2.61
CA VAL A 103 6.40 -4.21 3.69
C VAL A 103 5.03 -3.95 4.30
N LYS A 104 4.29 -5.01 4.62
CA LYS A 104 3.07 -4.89 5.43
C LYS A 104 3.38 -4.36 6.83
N ASP A 105 2.32 -4.10 7.57
CA ASP A 105 2.38 -3.67 8.96
C ASP A 105 3.25 -4.60 9.82
N MET A 106 4.25 -4.00 10.47
CA MET A 106 5.12 -4.65 11.44
C MET A 106 4.49 -4.56 12.82
N ASN A 107 3.84 -5.67 13.21
CA ASN A 107 3.41 -5.92 14.57
C ASN A 107 4.09 -7.21 15.07
N PHE A 108 5.26 -7.04 15.66
CA PHE A 108 6.12 -8.12 16.14
C PHE A 108 6.77 -7.75 17.48
N ASN A 109 6.12 -8.14 18.57
CA ASN A 109 6.63 -7.85 19.92
C ASN A 109 7.89 -8.65 20.27
N LYS A 110 8.19 -9.70 19.49
CA LYS A 110 9.41 -10.49 19.63
C LYS A 110 10.57 -9.79 18.91
N ASN A 111 11.75 -9.83 19.52
CA ASN A 111 12.98 -9.39 18.87
C ASN A 111 13.25 -10.21 17.59
N MET A 112 13.28 -9.51 16.46
CA MET A 112 13.64 -10.04 15.14
C MET A 112 14.83 -9.30 14.52
N ALA A 113 15.59 -8.55 15.31
CA ALA A 113 16.66 -7.68 14.85
C ALA A 113 17.66 -8.40 13.93
N GLN A 114 18.12 -9.60 14.31
CA GLN A 114 19.05 -10.38 13.49
C GLN A 114 18.46 -10.78 12.14
N ASN A 115 17.26 -11.38 12.14
CA ASN A 115 16.58 -11.79 10.92
C ASN A 115 16.31 -10.59 10.00
N LEU A 116 15.98 -9.45 10.59
CA LEU A 116 15.73 -8.22 9.85
C LEU A 116 17.01 -7.68 9.19
N ILE A 117 18.15 -7.72 9.89
CA ILE A 117 19.46 -7.38 9.29
C ILE A 117 19.74 -8.28 8.09
N GLU A 118 19.62 -9.61 8.27
CA GLU A 118 19.86 -10.58 7.20
C GLU A 118 18.95 -10.35 5.99
N TRP A 119 17.67 -10.06 6.24
CA TRP A 119 16.69 -9.77 5.19
C TRP A 119 16.97 -8.44 4.46
N ILE A 120 17.29 -7.37 5.19
CA ILE A 120 17.62 -6.06 4.61
C ILE A 120 18.88 -6.16 3.73
N GLU A 121 19.96 -6.73 4.27
CA GLU A 121 21.22 -6.89 3.53
C GLU A 121 21.06 -7.80 2.31
N THR A 122 20.25 -8.85 2.42
CA THR A 122 19.97 -9.72 1.26
C THR A 122 19.26 -8.96 0.15
N ASN A 123 18.21 -8.18 0.47
CA ASN A 123 17.51 -7.38 -0.52
C ASN A 123 18.42 -6.30 -1.14
N LYS A 124 19.34 -5.73 -0.36
CA LYS A 124 20.35 -4.78 -0.85
C LYS A 124 21.29 -5.43 -1.86
N ILE A 125 21.78 -6.64 -1.58
CA ILE A 125 22.60 -7.43 -2.52
C ILE A 125 21.82 -7.74 -3.81
N LEU A 126 20.51 -7.99 -3.69
CA LEU A 126 19.61 -8.25 -4.83
C LEU A 126 19.28 -7.00 -5.65
N GLY A 127 19.76 -5.82 -5.24
CA GLY A 127 19.62 -4.56 -5.99
C GLY A 127 18.34 -3.78 -5.64
N VAL A 128 17.76 -4.00 -4.47
CA VAL A 128 16.70 -3.12 -3.95
C VAL A 128 17.31 -1.80 -3.50
N ASP A 129 16.66 -0.68 -3.80
CA ASP A 129 17.18 0.66 -3.47
C ASP A 129 16.60 1.22 -2.18
N LEU A 130 15.35 0.86 -1.87
CA LEU A 130 14.60 1.39 -0.73
C LEU A 130 13.59 0.37 -0.21
N ILE A 131 13.36 0.41 1.11
CA ILE A 131 12.32 -0.37 1.78
C ILE A 131 11.41 0.57 2.57
N ASP A 132 10.12 0.56 2.28
CA ASP A 132 9.11 1.27 3.04
C ASP A 132 8.48 0.32 4.06
N VAL A 133 8.52 0.74 5.33
CA VAL A 133 8.05 -0.07 6.45
C VAL A 133 7.02 0.71 7.25
N LYS A 134 5.90 0.04 7.56
CA LYS A 134 4.82 0.55 8.40
C LYS A 134 4.94 -0.04 9.80
N ILE A 135 5.16 0.82 10.79
CA ILE A 135 5.43 0.43 12.18
C ILE A 135 4.16 0.55 13.01
N ASP A 136 3.82 -0.54 13.69
CA ASP A 136 2.77 -0.58 14.72
C ASP A 136 3.41 -0.83 16.09
N GLU A 137 3.68 -2.08 16.43
CA GLU A 137 4.32 -2.49 17.69
C GLU A 137 5.52 -3.40 17.39
N ILE A 138 6.71 -3.00 17.83
CA ILE A 138 7.96 -3.74 17.62
C ILE A 138 8.86 -3.67 18.86
N SER A 139 9.79 -4.61 18.99
CA SER A 139 10.78 -4.57 20.07
C SER A 139 11.80 -3.43 19.87
N GLU A 140 12.38 -2.94 20.97
CA GLU A 140 13.39 -1.86 20.96
C GLU A 140 14.61 -2.23 20.08
N GLU A 141 15.06 -3.49 20.12
CA GLU A 141 16.19 -3.94 19.30
C GLU A 141 15.85 -3.91 17.81
N THR A 142 14.63 -4.28 17.46
CA THR A 142 14.14 -4.23 16.06
C THR A 142 14.05 -2.78 15.59
N GLN A 143 13.54 -1.89 16.45
CA GLN A 143 13.47 -0.46 16.19
C GLN A 143 14.87 0.15 15.96
N ASN A 144 15.85 -0.19 16.79
CA ASN A 144 17.22 0.30 16.67
C ASN A 144 17.87 -0.11 15.33
N VAL A 145 17.60 -1.34 14.86
CA VAL A 145 18.03 -1.78 13.52
C VAL A 145 17.39 -0.93 12.42
N LEU A 146 16.07 -0.74 12.48
CA LEU A 146 15.34 0.04 11.48
C LEU A 146 15.81 1.51 11.42
N LEU A 147 16.01 2.14 12.57
CA LEU A 147 16.56 3.49 12.67
C LEU A 147 17.94 3.59 12.00
N ARG A 148 18.82 2.62 12.25
CA ARG A 148 20.15 2.59 11.63
C ARG A 148 20.09 2.48 10.10
N TYR A 149 19.13 1.75 9.55
CA TYR A 149 18.96 1.66 8.08
C TYR A 149 18.22 2.88 7.51
N LYS A 150 17.37 3.52 8.30
CA LYS A 150 16.79 4.82 7.97
C LYS A 150 17.88 5.89 7.83
N ASP A 151 18.80 5.97 8.78
CA ASP A 151 19.90 6.95 8.74
C ASP A 151 20.83 6.74 7.53
N GLN A 152 20.90 5.51 7.01
CA GLN A 152 21.63 5.18 5.78
C GLN A 152 20.84 5.49 4.50
N GLY A 153 19.58 5.92 4.61
CA GLY A 153 18.69 6.20 3.48
C GLY A 153 18.10 4.97 2.79
N TYR A 154 18.22 3.78 3.39
CA TYR A 154 17.77 2.52 2.80
C TYR A 154 16.36 2.10 3.25
N VAL A 155 15.90 2.64 4.37
CA VAL A 155 14.58 2.37 4.93
C VAL A 155 13.84 3.68 5.17
N ARG A 156 12.56 3.75 4.80
CA ARG A 156 11.64 4.77 5.31
C ARG A 156 10.67 4.14 6.28
N LEU A 157 10.41 4.86 7.37
CA LEU A 157 9.55 4.42 8.45
C LEU A 157 8.32 5.32 8.50
N PHE A 158 7.16 4.67 8.55
CA PHE A 158 5.87 5.33 8.61
C PHE A 158 5.02 4.70 9.71
N HIS A 159 4.04 5.44 10.22
CA HIS A 159 3.02 4.85 11.07
C HIS A 159 2.09 3.94 10.28
N VAL A 160 1.58 2.90 10.94
CA VAL A 160 0.40 2.20 10.42
C VAL A 160 -0.81 3.14 10.38
N PRO A 161 -1.60 3.11 9.29
CA PRO A 161 -2.84 3.89 9.22
C PRO A 161 -3.87 3.39 10.25
N ILE A 162 -3.79 2.10 10.59
CA ILE A 162 -4.71 1.42 11.47
C ILE A 162 -3.88 0.62 12.48
N LYS A 163 -3.93 1.01 13.75
CA LYS A 163 -3.25 0.27 14.85
C LYS A 163 -3.91 -1.09 15.08
N TYR A 164 -3.10 -2.07 15.42
CA TYR A 164 -3.60 -3.38 15.83
C TYR A 164 -4.44 -3.29 17.11
N THR A 165 -5.54 -4.04 17.14
CA THR A 165 -6.33 -4.28 18.35
C THR A 165 -6.75 -5.75 18.40
N PHE A 166 -6.88 -6.30 19.62
CA PHE A 166 -7.31 -7.68 19.81
C PHE A 166 -8.76 -7.95 19.37
N GLU A 167 -9.56 -6.88 19.25
CA GLU A 167 -10.95 -6.97 18.79
C GLU A 167 -11.07 -7.24 17.30
N ARG A 168 -10.02 -6.94 16.52
CA ARG A 168 -10.01 -7.20 15.08
C ARG A 168 -9.78 -8.67 14.79
N SER A 169 -10.74 -9.27 14.08
CA SER A 169 -10.60 -10.64 13.57
C SER A 169 -9.39 -10.79 12.65
N LEU A 170 -8.89 -12.02 12.48
CA LEU A 170 -7.79 -12.32 11.57
C LEU A 170 -8.06 -11.85 10.13
N TRP A 171 -9.31 -11.98 9.65
CA TRP A 171 -9.71 -11.53 8.32
C TRP A 171 -9.75 -10.01 8.21
N GLN A 172 -10.22 -9.32 9.27
CA GLN A 172 -10.16 -7.85 9.32
C GLN A 172 -8.71 -7.36 9.25
N ARG A 173 -7.80 -7.96 10.01
CA ARG A 173 -6.38 -7.58 9.97
C ARG A 173 -5.75 -7.76 8.59
N ARG A 174 -6.10 -8.84 7.88
CA ARG A 174 -5.65 -9.05 6.48
C ARG A 174 -6.22 -8.00 5.52
N ARG A 175 -7.46 -7.53 5.75
CA ARG A 175 -8.06 -6.40 5.02
C ARG A 175 -7.29 -5.11 5.29
N ASP A 176 -6.97 -4.84 6.55
CA ASP A 176 -6.28 -3.62 6.95
C ASP A 176 -4.86 -3.54 6.34
N HIS A 177 -4.13 -4.65 6.25
CA HIS A 177 -2.81 -4.69 5.59
C HIS A 177 -2.84 -4.21 4.13
N LEU A 178 -3.98 -4.34 3.43
CA LEU A 178 -4.08 -3.85 2.06
C LEU A 178 -4.00 -2.32 1.99
N ILE A 179 -4.43 -1.61 3.03
CA ILE A 179 -4.31 -0.15 3.10
C ILE A 179 -2.83 0.22 3.07
N SER A 180 -2.01 -0.46 3.86
CA SER A 180 -0.57 -0.23 3.95
C SER A 180 0.18 -0.54 2.66
N TYR A 181 -0.15 -1.65 1.99
CA TYR A 181 0.42 -1.93 0.67
C TYR A 181 0.00 -0.90 -0.38
N ASN A 182 -1.27 -0.46 -0.37
CA ASN A 182 -1.76 0.54 -1.32
C ASN A 182 -1.12 1.91 -1.06
N ASP A 183 -1.02 2.35 0.19
CA ASP A 183 -0.32 3.61 0.52
C ASP A 183 1.13 3.58 0.04
N CYS A 184 1.87 2.50 0.34
CA CYS A 184 3.24 2.36 -0.15
C CYS A 184 3.32 2.33 -1.68
N LEU A 185 2.41 1.62 -2.35
CA LEU A 185 2.34 1.57 -3.80
C LEU A 185 2.16 2.98 -4.38
N TYR A 186 1.10 3.69 -4.00
CA TYR A 186 0.79 5.02 -4.55
C TYR A 186 1.85 6.07 -4.21
N ARG A 187 2.48 5.98 -3.04
CA ARG A 187 3.59 6.86 -2.65
C ARG A 187 4.82 6.69 -3.54
N ASN A 188 5.09 5.46 -3.99
CA ASN A 188 6.27 5.14 -4.79
C ASN A 188 6.04 5.11 -6.30
N LEU A 189 4.78 5.21 -6.75
CA LEU A 189 4.42 5.16 -8.18
C LEU A 189 5.20 6.17 -9.04
N ALA A 190 5.50 7.33 -8.46
CA ALA A 190 6.24 8.41 -9.11
C ALA A 190 7.77 8.32 -8.89
N GLU A 191 8.24 7.54 -7.92
CA GLU A 191 9.65 7.53 -7.52
C GLU A 191 10.41 6.29 -7.99
N SER A 192 9.71 5.17 -8.20
CA SER A 192 10.32 3.85 -8.39
C SER A 192 9.85 3.17 -9.68
N GLU A 193 10.79 2.61 -10.44
CA GLU A 193 10.46 1.87 -11.68
C GLU A 193 9.68 0.57 -11.38
N TYR A 194 10.04 -0.13 -10.31
CA TYR A 194 9.38 -1.33 -9.82
C TYR A 194 9.11 -1.25 -8.33
N ILE A 195 7.91 -1.68 -7.95
CA ILE A 195 7.45 -1.74 -6.57
C ILE A 195 7.13 -3.20 -6.24
N VAL A 196 7.68 -3.69 -5.13
CA VAL A 196 7.63 -5.10 -4.76
C VAL A 196 6.93 -5.23 -3.40
N PRO A 197 5.66 -5.65 -3.34
CA PRO A 197 5.07 -6.06 -2.07
C PRO A 197 5.76 -7.33 -1.58
N LEU A 198 6.38 -7.27 -0.39
CA LEU A 198 7.16 -8.38 0.16
C LEU A 198 7.13 -8.35 1.69
N ASP A 199 6.92 -9.51 2.29
CA ASP A 199 7.00 -9.65 3.75
C ASP A 199 8.44 -9.86 4.23
N VAL A 200 8.71 -9.55 5.50
CA VAL A 200 10.06 -9.63 6.11
C VAL A 200 10.60 -11.06 6.24
N ASP A 201 9.76 -12.07 6.03
CA ASP A 201 10.11 -13.49 5.98
C ASP A 201 10.17 -14.04 4.54
N GLU A 202 10.01 -13.18 3.52
CA GLU A 202 10.03 -13.54 2.10
C GLU A 202 11.21 -12.90 1.37
N ILE A 203 11.80 -13.59 0.39
CA ILE A 203 12.89 -13.05 -0.45
C ILE A 203 12.59 -13.36 -1.91
N LEU A 204 12.67 -12.34 -2.76
CA LEU A 204 12.58 -12.51 -4.21
C LEU A 204 13.92 -12.97 -4.79
N LEU A 205 14.12 -14.29 -4.90
CA LEU A 205 15.38 -14.87 -5.33
C LEU A 205 15.41 -15.17 -6.85
N PRO A 206 16.27 -14.51 -7.66
CA PRO A 206 16.41 -14.82 -9.07
C PRO A 206 17.07 -16.19 -9.29
N LYS A 207 16.43 -17.07 -10.05
CA LYS A 207 16.99 -18.40 -10.39
C LYS A 207 17.94 -18.39 -11.58
N ILE A 208 17.81 -17.38 -12.43
CA ILE A 208 18.53 -17.26 -13.70
C ILE A 208 19.29 -15.94 -13.78
N ALA A 209 19.61 -15.28 -12.68
CA ALA A 209 20.33 -14.01 -12.64
C ALA A 209 20.98 -13.83 -11.26
N PHE A 210 21.91 -12.89 -11.13
CA PHE A 210 22.54 -12.58 -9.84
C PHE A 210 21.71 -11.60 -8.99
N ASN A 211 20.93 -10.73 -9.63
CA ASN A 211 20.11 -9.71 -8.98
C ASN A 211 18.86 -9.38 -9.80
N LEU A 212 17.97 -8.54 -9.25
CA LEU A 212 16.69 -8.21 -9.87
C LEU A 212 16.85 -7.42 -11.18
N SER A 213 17.78 -6.47 -11.24
CA SER A 213 18.05 -5.68 -12.46
C SER A 213 18.49 -6.58 -13.62
N GLU A 214 19.37 -7.54 -13.34
CA GLU A 214 19.81 -8.50 -14.35
C GLU A 214 18.67 -9.45 -14.75
N LEU A 215 17.83 -9.87 -13.79
CA LEU A 215 16.64 -10.67 -14.08
C LEU A 215 15.73 -9.96 -15.09
N LEU A 216 15.42 -8.68 -14.87
CA LEU A 216 14.59 -7.89 -15.79
C LEU A 216 15.21 -7.79 -17.19
N ARG A 217 16.52 -7.55 -17.28
CA ARG A 217 17.23 -7.53 -18.57
C ARG A 217 17.13 -8.88 -19.30
N ARG A 218 17.21 -10.00 -18.56
CA ARG A 218 17.04 -11.34 -19.14
C ARG A 218 15.60 -11.58 -19.57
N LEU A 219 14.61 -11.20 -18.76
CA LEU A 219 13.19 -11.29 -19.12
C LEU A 219 12.88 -10.53 -20.42
N ARG A 220 13.45 -9.33 -20.60
CA ARG A 220 13.32 -8.58 -21.87
C ARG A 220 13.84 -9.36 -23.07
N LYS A 221 14.95 -10.10 -22.92
CA LYS A 221 15.48 -10.99 -23.98
C LYS A 221 14.59 -12.20 -24.24
N PHE A 222 13.82 -12.65 -23.26
CA PHE A 222 12.83 -13.72 -23.39
C PHE A 222 11.46 -13.23 -23.89
N GLY A 223 11.35 -11.96 -24.29
CA GLY A 223 10.14 -11.41 -24.91
C GLY A 223 9.21 -10.66 -23.96
N TRP A 224 9.58 -10.45 -22.69
CA TRP A 224 8.80 -9.59 -21.80
C TRP A 224 9.02 -8.10 -22.15
N ASN A 225 7.94 -7.35 -22.36
CA ASN A 225 7.97 -5.94 -22.68
C ASN A 225 7.29 -5.10 -21.57
N PRO A 226 8.02 -4.21 -20.86
CA PRO A 226 7.43 -3.35 -19.82
C PRO A 226 6.40 -2.34 -20.37
N LYS A 227 6.36 -2.09 -21.69
CA LYS A 227 5.33 -1.24 -22.31
C LYS A 227 3.99 -1.96 -22.49
N GLU A 228 4.01 -3.29 -22.50
CA GLU A 228 2.81 -4.13 -22.70
C GLU A 228 2.27 -4.68 -21.38
N TYR A 229 3.17 -4.92 -20.42
CA TYR A 229 2.84 -5.49 -19.13
C TYR A 229 3.24 -4.54 -18.00
N SER A 230 2.26 -4.15 -17.19
CA SER A 230 2.46 -3.30 -16.02
C SER A 230 2.88 -4.07 -14.76
N ALA A 231 3.09 -5.39 -14.87
CA ALA A 231 3.21 -6.30 -13.75
C ALA A 231 4.04 -7.53 -14.10
N ILE A 232 4.82 -8.02 -13.14
CA ILE A 232 5.46 -9.34 -13.17
C ILE A 232 4.91 -10.14 -12.00
N LEU A 233 4.42 -11.34 -12.28
CA LEU A 233 3.97 -12.27 -11.25
C LEU A 233 5.07 -13.30 -11.00
N VAL A 234 5.39 -13.50 -9.73
CA VAL A 234 6.40 -14.46 -9.29
C VAL A 234 5.71 -15.59 -8.54
N GLN A 235 6.21 -16.80 -8.73
CA GLN A 235 5.70 -17.97 -8.02
C GLN A 235 6.28 -18.04 -6.61
N ASN A 236 5.40 -18.10 -5.60
CA ASN A 236 5.78 -18.36 -4.22
C ASN A 236 6.26 -19.81 -4.04
N VAL A 237 7.38 -19.98 -3.33
CA VAL A 237 7.92 -21.28 -2.93
C VAL A 237 8.24 -21.22 -1.44
N PHE A 238 7.62 -22.11 -0.68
CA PHE A 238 7.71 -22.07 0.78
C PHE A 238 8.76 -23.03 1.32
N PHE A 239 9.59 -22.54 2.23
CA PHE A 239 10.57 -23.33 2.96
C PHE A 239 10.16 -23.40 4.43
N PHE A 240 9.76 -24.59 4.86
CA PHE A 240 9.21 -24.79 6.19
C PHE A 240 10.19 -25.55 7.08
N ASP A 241 10.52 -25.02 8.26
CA ASP A 241 11.51 -25.61 9.18
C ASP A 241 11.25 -27.10 9.46
N PHE A 242 9.98 -27.48 9.70
CA PHE A 242 9.64 -28.87 9.95
C PHE A 242 9.91 -29.79 8.73
N MET A 243 9.88 -29.24 7.51
CA MET A 243 10.20 -29.99 6.28
C MET A 243 11.71 -30.15 6.08
N GLN A 244 12.51 -29.24 6.62
CA GLN A 244 13.95 -29.28 6.49
C GLN A 244 14.57 -30.50 7.20
N GLY A 245 13.84 -31.18 8.09
CA GLY A 245 14.26 -32.43 8.75
C GLY A 245 13.65 -33.71 8.17
N VAL A 246 12.80 -33.65 7.13
CA VAL A 246 12.03 -34.82 6.65
C VAL A 246 12.94 -35.94 6.12
N HIS A 247 14.10 -35.58 5.56
CA HIS A 247 15.11 -36.55 5.12
C HIS A 247 15.73 -37.36 6.28
N LYS A 248 15.58 -36.91 7.53
CA LYS A 248 16.03 -37.63 8.74
C LYS A 248 15.03 -38.70 9.17
N TYR A 249 13.80 -38.69 8.67
CA TYR A 249 12.81 -39.73 8.96
C TYR A 249 13.06 -40.95 8.05
N LYS A 250 13.57 -42.04 8.64
CA LYS A 250 13.64 -43.34 7.96
C LYS A 250 12.21 -43.85 7.72
N PHE A 251 11.82 -43.96 6.45
CA PHE A 251 10.60 -44.68 6.09
C PHE A 251 10.73 -46.14 6.50
N PHE A 252 10.05 -46.54 7.58
CA PHE A 252 9.93 -47.94 7.94
C PHE A 252 9.02 -48.63 6.92
N LYS A 253 9.61 -49.52 6.13
CA LYS A 253 8.98 -50.25 5.03
C LYS A 253 8.14 -51.44 5.53
N ASN A 254 7.41 -51.27 6.64
CA ASN A 254 6.52 -52.30 7.17
C ASN A 254 5.13 -51.73 7.35
N GLY A 255 4.21 -52.18 6.51
CA GLY A 255 2.77 -51.90 6.64
C GLY A 255 2.20 -51.26 5.38
N SER A 256 1.22 -51.93 4.78
CA SER A 256 0.50 -51.63 3.55
C SER A 256 -0.34 -50.34 3.54
N ASN A 257 -0.07 -49.36 4.40
CA ASN A 257 -0.80 -48.10 4.42
C ASN A 257 0.10 -46.97 3.90
N LYS A 258 -0.14 -46.58 2.63
CA LYS A 258 0.38 -45.31 2.08
C LYS A 258 -0.27 -44.14 2.82
N SER A 259 0.33 -43.70 3.92
CA SER A 259 -0.07 -42.48 4.61
C SER A 259 0.25 -41.28 3.71
N LYS A 260 -0.75 -40.72 3.03
CA LYS A 260 -0.63 -39.38 2.44
C LYS A 260 -0.71 -38.38 3.58
N ILE A 261 0.42 -37.74 3.89
CA ILE A 261 0.49 -36.65 4.86
C ILE A 261 -0.14 -35.41 4.20
N TYR A 262 -1.37 -35.09 4.59
CA TYR A 262 -1.99 -33.78 4.34
C TYR A 262 -1.87 -32.97 5.62
N VAL A 263 -1.09 -31.89 5.61
CA VAL A 263 -0.93 -31.01 6.77
C VAL A 263 -1.66 -29.71 6.51
N LYS A 264 -2.79 -29.55 7.20
CA LYS A 264 -3.47 -28.27 7.39
C LYS A 264 -2.72 -27.50 8.48
N ARG A 265 -2.17 -26.34 8.14
CA ARG A 265 -1.52 -25.42 9.08
C ARG A 265 -2.58 -24.50 9.68
N ASP A 266 -2.76 -24.55 10.99
CA ASP A 266 -3.10 -23.39 11.80
C ASP A 266 -2.51 -23.60 13.20
N ASN A 267 -1.76 -22.60 13.68
CA ASN A 267 -1.57 -22.18 15.08
C ASN A 267 -0.17 -21.57 15.29
N VAL A 268 -0.12 -20.24 15.42
CA VAL A 268 0.92 -19.52 16.16
C VAL A 268 0.35 -19.25 17.55
N ARG A 269 1.02 -19.74 18.61
CA ARG A 269 0.67 -19.43 20.00
C ARG A 269 1.28 -18.09 20.41
N ILE A 270 0.44 -17.26 21.03
CA ILE A 270 0.75 -15.96 21.66
C ILE A 270 1.37 -16.22 23.04
N ASN A 271 2.37 -15.42 23.43
CA ASN A 271 2.65 -15.08 24.83
C ASN A 271 3.01 -13.58 24.92
N GLU A 272 2.71 -13.02 26.10
CA GLU A 272 2.37 -11.64 26.47
C GLU A 272 3.30 -10.48 26.03
N ALA A 273 2.68 -9.30 25.87
CA ALA A 273 3.30 -8.04 25.49
C ALA A 273 3.78 -7.22 26.71
N ILE A 274 4.89 -6.50 26.54
CA ILE A 274 5.33 -5.40 27.42
C ILE A 274 5.10 -4.10 26.67
N LYS A 275 4.45 -3.12 27.31
CA LYS A 275 4.22 -1.77 26.78
C LYS A 275 5.55 -1.02 26.62
N ILE A 276 5.76 -0.39 25.47
CA ILE A 276 6.89 0.51 25.19
C ILE A 276 6.35 1.84 24.65
N ASP A 277 6.89 2.95 25.17
CA ASP A 277 6.61 4.31 24.71
C ASP A 277 7.39 4.64 23.44
N VAL A 278 6.65 4.93 22.37
CA VAL A 278 7.20 5.30 21.05
C VAL A 278 7.32 6.83 20.95
N GLU A 279 8.20 7.43 21.76
CA GLU A 279 8.47 8.88 21.72
C GLU A 279 9.85 9.24 21.15
N LYS A 280 10.56 8.30 20.52
CA LYS A 280 11.92 8.54 19.98
C LYS A 280 12.13 8.18 18.51
N ILE A 281 11.06 7.99 17.74
CA ILE A 281 11.19 7.87 16.28
C ILE A 281 10.73 9.19 15.68
N GLU A 282 11.67 9.97 15.16
CA GLU A 282 11.35 11.01 14.20
C GLU A 282 10.92 10.26 12.93
N LEU A 283 9.63 10.17 12.67
CA LEU A 283 9.07 9.50 11.49
C LEU A 283 9.04 10.47 10.33
N GLU A 284 8.92 9.99 9.09
CA GLU A 284 8.59 10.92 8.02
C GLU A 284 7.20 11.47 8.30
N ASP A 285 7.13 12.79 8.48
CA ASP A 285 5.93 13.52 8.82
C ASP A 285 5.02 13.56 7.58
N ASP A 286 3.76 13.12 7.69
CA ASP A 286 2.74 13.33 6.66
C ASP A 286 2.18 14.79 6.74
N SER A 287 2.91 15.71 7.39
CA SER A 287 2.50 17.08 7.70
C SER A 287 2.57 18.02 6.49
N ASN A 288 1.51 17.95 5.68
CA ASN A 288 0.88 19.17 5.15
C ASN A 288 -0.36 19.53 5.99
N SER A 289 -0.28 19.38 7.32
CA SER A 289 -1.30 19.88 8.24
C SER A 289 -1.18 21.40 8.36
N LEU A 290 -1.97 22.11 7.57
CA LEU A 290 -2.19 23.55 7.68
C LEU A 290 -2.85 23.90 9.02
N SER A 291 -2.33 24.95 9.65
CA SER A 291 -2.95 25.65 10.76
C SER A 291 -4.28 26.29 10.32
N MET A 292 -5.32 26.03 11.08
CA MET A 292 -6.65 26.65 10.97
C MET A 292 -6.54 28.16 11.18
N THR A 293 -7.05 28.94 10.23
CA THR A 293 -7.44 30.34 10.47
C THR A 293 -8.83 30.56 9.87
N ASP A 294 -9.73 31.05 10.71
CA ASP A 294 -11.14 31.32 10.44
C ASP A 294 -11.33 32.28 9.27
N LEU A 295 -12.24 31.95 8.36
CA LEU A 295 -12.86 32.91 7.44
C LEU A 295 -14.36 32.65 7.38
N ASP A 296 -15.09 33.48 8.13
CA ASP A 296 -16.54 33.60 8.14
C ASP A 296 -17.10 34.18 6.83
N ASN A 297 -18.33 33.72 6.52
CA ASN A 297 -19.37 34.33 5.69
C ASN A 297 -19.12 34.50 4.18
N LEU A 298 -19.92 33.82 3.34
CA LEU A 298 -20.93 34.50 2.51
C LEU A 298 -21.89 33.55 1.77
N ASP A 299 -23.04 34.12 1.44
CA ASP A 299 -24.34 33.54 1.13
C ASP A 299 -24.46 32.61 -0.10
N LYS A 300 -25.50 31.76 0.00
CA LYS A 300 -26.06 30.88 -1.03
C LYS A 300 -26.76 31.67 -2.14
N GLU A 301 -26.70 31.19 -3.38
CA GLU A 301 -27.92 30.87 -4.17
C GLU A 301 -27.65 30.12 -5.51
N ASN A 302 -28.34 28.97 -5.62
CA ASN A 302 -29.00 28.31 -6.75
C ASN A 302 -28.26 27.65 -7.95
N LEU A 303 -28.59 26.35 -8.09
CA LEU A 303 -28.13 25.28 -8.97
C LEU A 303 -28.80 25.25 -10.36
N ASN A 304 -28.05 24.78 -11.38
CA ASN A 304 -28.47 23.65 -12.23
C ASN A 304 -27.30 23.04 -13.05
N ASN A 305 -26.86 21.86 -12.60
CA ASN A 305 -26.48 20.62 -13.31
C ASN A 305 -25.17 20.42 -14.14
N TYR A 306 -24.27 19.68 -13.47
CA TYR A 306 -23.26 18.67 -13.84
C TYR A 306 -21.83 19.10 -14.25
N GLY A 307 -20.87 18.73 -13.37
CA GLY A 307 -19.47 19.13 -13.32
C GLY A 307 -19.32 20.50 -12.63
N ILE A 308 -19.13 20.53 -11.31
CA ILE A 308 -19.15 21.79 -10.55
C ILE A 308 -17.72 22.29 -10.42
N LYS A 309 -17.33 23.24 -11.28
CA LYS A 309 -16.39 24.26 -10.86
C LYS A 309 -17.18 25.21 -9.99
N CYS A 310 -16.79 25.45 -8.74
CA CYS A 310 -17.38 26.49 -7.90
C CYS A 310 -16.87 27.88 -8.43
N SER A 311 -17.09 28.13 -9.73
CA SER A 311 -17.16 29.37 -10.54
C SER A 311 -17.13 29.01 -12.06
N LYS A 312 -18.28 29.23 -12.74
CA LYS A 312 -18.65 29.18 -14.18
C LYS A 312 -17.83 28.32 -15.20
N GLY A 313 -18.35 27.13 -15.56
CA GLY A 313 -18.55 26.70 -16.97
C GLY A 313 -17.76 25.52 -17.61
N LYS A 314 -18.51 24.43 -17.94
CA LYS A 314 -18.50 23.46 -19.10
C LYS A 314 -17.34 22.45 -19.41
N PHE A 315 -17.69 21.15 -19.22
CA PHE A 315 -17.55 19.88 -20.01
C PHE A 315 -16.26 19.39 -20.75
N LEU A 316 -15.78 18.14 -20.48
CA LEU A 316 -15.72 16.90 -21.34
C LEU A 316 -14.81 15.77 -20.76
N PHE A 317 -15.07 14.48 -21.09
CA PHE A 317 -14.44 13.24 -20.55
C PHE A 317 -13.33 12.63 -21.43
N PRO A 318 -12.38 11.85 -20.84
CA PRO A 318 -12.05 10.52 -21.37
C PRO A 318 -11.83 9.40 -20.32
N ASN A 319 -11.81 8.16 -20.82
CA ASN A 319 -11.74 6.87 -20.11
C ASN A 319 -10.30 6.36 -19.78
N TYR A 320 -10.25 5.41 -18.84
CA TYR A 320 -9.17 4.42 -18.49
C TYR A 320 -8.01 4.98 -17.65
N HIS A 321 -7.52 4.33 -16.58
CA HIS A 321 -6.92 2.99 -16.54
C HIS A 321 -7.17 2.23 -15.22
N LYS A 322 -7.14 0.90 -15.32
CA LYS A 322 -7.13 -0.07 -14.22
C LYS A 322 -5.69 -0.26 -13.71
N ILE A 323 -5.50 -0.32 -12.40
CA ILE A 323 -4.30 -0.92 -11.80
C ILE A 323 -4.80 -1.98 -10.81
N LEU A 324 -4.30 -3.20 -10.99
CA LEU A 324 -4.57 -4.37 -10.18
C LEU A 324 -3.21 -4.99 -9.87
N PHE A 325 -2.96 -5.34 -8.61
CA PHE A 325 -2.03 -6.41 -8.29
C PHE A 325 -2.69 -7.44 -7.38
N VAL A 326 -2.39 -8.69 -7.70
CA VAL A 326 -2.82 -9.90 -7.00
C VAL A 326 -1.53 -10.58 -6.57
N GLN A 327 -1.23 -10.56 -5.28
CA GLN A 327 -0.33 -11.56 -4.69
C GLN A 327 -1.14 -12.85 -4.55
N ARG A 328 -0.58 -13.98 -4.98
CA ARG A 328 -1.27 -15.26 -5.04
C ARG A 328 -0.75 -16.23 -4.00
#